data_AF-A0A8S3GF88-F1
#
_entry.id   AF-A0A8S3GF88-F1
#
_cell.length_a   1.000
_cell.length_b   1.000
_cell.length_c   1.000
_cell.angle_alpha   90.00
_cell.angle_beta   90.00
_cell.angle_gamma   90.00
#
_symmetry.space_group_name_H-M   'P 1'
#
loop_
_entity.id
_entity.type
_entity.pdbx_description
1 polymer ?
#
loop_
_entity_poly.entity_id
_entity_poly.type
_entity_poly.pdbx_seq_one_letter_code
_entity_poly.pdbx_strand_id
1 'polypeptide(L)' 'HICPVIDGFCLQNSIARLDIAGRDITRYLIRLLLLRGYVFNQSADFDTVQQIKEKLCYVAHDLDQERQLALDTTVLV' A
#
# COMPACT_ATOMS: atom_id res chain seq x y z
N HIS A 1 -7.70 7.82 9.94
CA HIS A 1 -8.25 8.83 10.87
C HIS A 1 -7.11 9.35 11.73
N ILE A 2 -7.02 10.66 11.93
CA ILE A 2 -5.97 11.33 12.70
C ILE A 2 -6.68 12.06 13.84
N CYS A 3 -6.36 11.68 15.08
CA CYS A 3 -6.95 12.25 16.28
C CYS A 3 -5.83 12.80 17.18
N PRO A 4 -5.62 14.12 17.24
CA PRO A 4 -4.66 14.71 18.16
C PRO A 4 -5.20 14.72 19.59
N VAL A 5 -4.36 14.32 20.55
CA VAL A 5 -4.68 14.27 21.98
C VAL A 5 -3.69 15.14 22.74
N ILE A 6 -4.18 16.09 23.52
CA ILE A 6 -3.39 16.94 24.41
C ILE A 6 -3.99 16.84 25.82
N ASP A 7 -3.18 16.51 26.81
CA ASP A 7 -3.59 16.38 28.22
C ASP A 7 -4.84 15.51 28.45
N GLY A 8 -5.01 14.47 27.62
CA GLY A 8 -6.15 13.56 27.69
C GLY A 8 -7.41 14.05 26.97
N PHE A 9 -7.39 15.22 26.34
CA PHE A 9 -8.51 15.76 25.56
C PHE A 9 -8.22 15.68 24.05
N CYS A 10 -9.23 15.20 23.31
CA CYS A 10 -9.19 15.20 21.85
C CYS A 10 -9.57 16.60 21.33
N LEU A 11 -8.70 17.21 20.53
CA LEU A 11 -9.00 18.48 19.87
C LEU A 11 -9.95 18.25 18.69
N GLN A 12 -11.25 18.46 18.91
CA GLN A 12 -12.30 18.19 17.92
C GLN A 12 -12.12 18.96 16.59
N ASN A 13 -11.61 20.19 16.67
CA ASN A 13 -11.34 21.05 15.51
C ASN A 13 -10.14 20.57 14.65
N SER A 14 -9.33 19.66 15.17
CA SER A 14 -8.10 19.17 14.53
C SER A 14 -8.20 17.70 14.12
N ILE A 15 -9.41 17.12 14.19
CA ILE A 15 -9.67 15.76 13.73
C ILE A 15 -9.68 15.75 12.19
N ALA A 16 -8.79 14.95 11.61
CA ALA A 16 -8.74 14.77 10.16
C ALA A 16 -9.04 13.31 9.79
N ARG A 17 -9.77 13.12 8.70
CA ARG A 17 -10.09 11.79 8.16
C ARG A 17 -9.43 11.61 6.81
N LEU A 18 -8.70 10.51 6.67
CA LEU A 18 -8.18 10.01 5.42
C LEU A 18 -8.93 8.73 5.10
N ASP A 19 -9.68 8.74 4.00
CA ASP A 19 -10.45 7.59 3.49
C ASP A 19 -9.56 6.70 2.60
N ILE A 20 -8.43 6.26 3.16
CA ILE A 20 -7.55 5.28 2.53
C ILE A 20 -7.07 4.30 3.59
N ALA A 21 -7.14 3.02 3.26
CA ALA A 21 -6.74 1.94 4.17
C ALA A 21 -6.05 0.79 3.42
N GLY A 22 -5.63 -0.24 4.16
CA GLY A 22 -4.96 -1.40 3.60
C GLY A 22 -5.76 -2.12 2.51
N ARG A 23 -7.10 -2.06 2.56
CA ARG A 23 -7.97 -2.63 1.52
C ARG A 23 -7.78 -1.96 0.17
N ASP A 24 -7.64 -0.63 0.16
CA ASP A 24 -7.43 0.15 -1.06
C ASP A 24 -6.06 -0.16 -1.65
N ILE A 25 -5.04 -0.33 -0.80
CA ILE A 25 -3.69 -0.75 -1.20
C ILE A 25 -3.73 -2.14 -1.83
N THR A 26 -4.40 -3.13 -1.20
CA THR A 26 -4.53 -4.48 -1.77
C THR A 26 -5.25 -4.47 -3.12
N ARG A 27 -6.33 -3.68 -3.27
CA ARG A 27 -7.03 -3.52 -4.56
C ARG A 27 -6.13 -2.90 -5.63
N TYR A 28 -5.33 -1.92 -5.25
CA TYR A 28 -4.39 -1.29 -6.17
C TYR A 28 -3.28 -2.27 -6.61
N LEU A 29 -2.77 -3.08 -5.67
CA LEU A 29 -1.80 -4.13 -5.98
C LEU A 29 -2.37 -5.18 -6.94
N ILE A 30 -3.61 -5.62 -6.75
CA ILE A 30 -4.31 -6.52 -7.70
C ILE A 30 -4.35 -5.89 -9.10
N ARG A 31 -4.70 -4.60 -9.20
CA ARG A 31 -4.74 -3.89 -10.49
C ARG A 31 -3.37 -3.85 -11.16
N LEU A 32 -2.29 -3.61 -10.41
CA LEU A 32 -0.92 -3.61 -10.95
C LEU A 32 -0.49 -5.00 -11.44
N LEU A 33 -0.82 -6.06 -10.68
CA LEU A 33 -0.54 -7.44 -11.06
C LEU A 33 -1.32 -7.84 -12.32
N LEU A 34 -2.57 -7.40 -12.45
CA LEU A 34 -3.38 -7.58 -13.66
C LEU A 34 -2.73 -6.92 -14.89
N LEU A 35 -2.22 -5.69 -14.75
CA LEU A 35 -1.52 -4.98 -15.84
C LEU A 35 -0.21 -5.68 -16.25
N ARG A 36 0.42 -6.41 -15.33
CA ARG A 36 1.58 -7.28 -15.60
C ARG A 36 1.20 -8.63 -16.22
N GLY A 37 -0.08 -8.96 -16.33
CA GLY A 37 -0.59 -10.20 -16.92
C GLY A 37 -0.93 -11.31 -15.91
N TYR A 38 -0.86 -11.05 -14.60
CA TYR A 38 -1.28 -12.00 -13.56
C TYR A 38 -2.77 -11.86 -13.30
N VAL A 39 -3.53 -12.95 -13.49
CA VAL A 39 -4.98 -12.93 -13.35
C VAL A 39 -5.38 -13.34 -11.92
N PHE A 40 -5.80 -12.35 -11.13
CA PHE A 40 -6.34 -12.52 -9.77
C PHE A 40 -7.80 -12.02 -9.73
N ASN A 41 -8.74 -12.88 -10.11
CA ASN A 41 -10.16 -12.53 -10.26
C ASN A 41 -11.05 -13.16 -9.19
N GLN A 42 -10.56 -14.14 -8.43
CA GLN A 42 -11.35 -14.84 -7.42
C GLN A 42 -11.23 -14.16 -6.06
N SER A 43 -12.27 -14.29 -5.23
CA SER A 43 -12.25 -13.74 -3.86
C SER A 43 -11.11 -14.32 -3.01
N ALA A 44 -10.72 -15.58 -3.25
CA ALA A 44 -9.58 -16.24 -2.58
C ALA A 44 -8.22 -15.61 -2.95
N ASP A 45 -8.14 -14.97 -4.12
CA ASP A 45 -6.92 -14.30 -4.55
C ASP A 45 -6.67 -13.02 -3.74
N PHE A 46 -7.72 -12.41 -3.18
CA PHE A 46 -7.59 -11.21 -2.37
C PHE A 46 -6.73 -11.46 -1.11
N ASP A 47 -6.95 -12.59 -0.44
CA ASP A 47 -6.18 -12.98 0.75
C ASP A 47 -4.73 -13.30 0.38
N THR A 48 -4.52 -13.93 -0.78
CA THR A 48 -3.17 -14.20 -1.30
C THR A 48 -2.41 -12.90 -1.57
N VAL A 49 -3.07 -11.92 -2.22
CA VAL A 49 -2.44 -10.61 -2.49
C VAL A 49 -2.26 -9.80 -1.21
N GLN A 50 -3.13 -9.97 -0.21
CA GLN A 50 -2.91 -9.40 1.12
C GLN A 50 -1.67 -10.00 1.78
N GLN A 51 -1.46 -11.32 1.71
CA GLN A 51 -0.24 -11.96 2.23
C GLN A 51 1.02 -11.47 1.49
N ILE A 52 0.94 -11.29 0.17
CA ILE A 52 2.03 -10.72 -0.62
C ILE A 52 2.34 -9.30 -0.14
N LYS A 53 1.31 -8.45 0.02
CA LYS A 53 1.45 -7.09 0.53
C LYS A 53 2.13 -7.09 1.91
N GLU A 54 1.72 -7.95 2.82
CA GLU A 54 2.23 -7.98 4.19
C GLU A 54 3.65 -8.56 4.30
N LYS A 55 4.03 -9.48 3.41
CA LYS A 55 5.34 -10.12 3.44
C LYS A 55 6.41 -9.41 2.60
N LEU A 56 6.03 -8.80 1.47
CA LEU A 56 6.98 -8.29 0.48
C LEU A 56 6.95 -6.77 0.29
N CYS A 57 5.84 -6.09 0.60
CA CYS A 57 5.77 -4.64 0.42
C CYS A 57 6.31 -3.89 1.63
N TYR A 58 6.89 -2.72 1.35
CA TYR A 58 7.36 -1.76 2.35
C TYR A 58 7.07 -0.34 1.88
N VAL A 59 7.24 0.63 2.77
CA VAL A 59 7.15 2.05 2.45
C VAL A 59 8.55 2.58 2.22
N ALA A 60 8.82 3.07 1.01
CA ALA A 60 10.10 3.68 0.67
C ALA A 60 10.28 5.01 1.42
N HIS A 61 11.52 5.29 1.83
CA HIS A 61 11.86 6.55 2.48
C HIS A 61 12.03 7.68 1.45
N ASP A 62 12.76 7.41 0.37
CA ASP A 62 12.94 8.30 -0.78
C ASP A 62 12.43 7.61 -2.06
N LEU A 63 11.38 8.19 -2.66
CA LEU A 63 10.73 7.60 -3.82
C LEU A 63 11.61 7.65 -5.07
N ASP A 64 12.42 8.69 -5.25
CA ASP A 64 13.19 8.87 -6.48
C ASP A 64 14.36 7.89 -6.53
N GLN A 65 15.06 7.73 -5.40
CA GLN A 65 16.13 6.75 -5.26
C GLN A 65 15.62 5.32 -5.42
N GLU A 66 14.53 4.95 -4.72
CA GLU A 66 13.97 3.60 -4.78
C GLU A 66 13.52 3.23 -6.21
N ARG A 67 12.99 4.20 -6.94
CA ARG A 67 12.53 4.00 -8.32
C ARG A 67 13.69 3.74 -9.28
N GLN A 68 14.83 4.41 -9.09
CA GLN A 68 16.04 4.13 -9.87
C GLN A 68 16.53 2.71 -9.60
N LEU A 69 16.67 2.33 -8.33
CA LEU A 69 17.08 0.98 -7.93
C LEU A 69 16.15 -0.11 -8.49
N ALA A 70 14.84 0.13 -8.46
CA ALA A 70 13.86 -0.81 -9.01
C ALA A 70 14.02 -1.02 -10.51
N LEU A 71 14.32 0.04 -11.28
CA LEU A 71 14.58 -0.08 -12.72
C LEU A 71 15.88 -0.84 -12.97
N ASP A 72 16.95 -0.50 -12.23
CA ASP A 72 18.26 -1.12 -12.38
C ASP A 72 18.26 -2.61 -12.01
N THR A 73 17.44 -3.02 -11.05
CA THR A 73 17.37 -4.41 -10.57
C THR A 73 16.40 -5.28 -11.39
N THR A 74 15.54 -4.70 -12.23
CA THR A 74 14.53 -5.46 -13.01
C THR A 74 15.05 -6.07 -14.31
N VAL A 75 16.35 -5.97 -14.60
CA VAL A 75 16.98 -6.72 -15.70
C VAL A 75 17.26 -8.16 -15.27
N LEU A 76 16.35 -9.05 -15.67
CA LEU A 76 16.72 -10.44 -15.90
C LEU A 76 17.68 -10.44 -17.10
N VAL A 77 18.98 -10.63 -16.82
CA VAL A 77 19.93 -11.12 -17.82
C VAL A 77 19.59 -12.56 -18.17
#